data_AF-A0A3A6HX43-F1
#
_entry.id   AF-A0A3A6HX43-F1
#
_cell.length_a   1.000
_cell.length_b   1.000
_cell.length_c   1.000
_cell.angle_alpha   90.00
_cell.angle_beta   90.00
_cell.angle_gamma   90.00
#
_symmetry.space_group_name_H-M   'P 1'
#
loop_
_entity.id
_entity.type
_entity.pdbx_description
1 polymer ?
#
loop_
_entity_poly.entity_id
_entity_poly.type
_entity_poly.pdbx_seq_one_letter_code
_entity_poly.pdbx_strand_id
1 'polypeptide(L)'
;MNEASCYKVHGRIYFRQKDVPSKNKIMKTLGVKKKTFAGKMISRVYDYYFQGAINFRREYRKYYRKEFCSVEKFIEEHFNIECDNAKKLAEGNYSMKECSRRSIERNIETLNYDECFKNAFSKAVGGLEDEDQDGVYYK
;
A
#
# COMPACT_ATOMS: atom_id res chain seq x y z
N MET A 1 8.90 8.16 -15.86
CA MET A 1 8.56 8.12 -14.43
C MET A 1 9.40 7.01 -13.82
N ASN A 2 10.30 7.31 -12.89
CA ASN A 2 11.02 6.25 -12.17
C ASN A 2 9.95 5.40 -11.48
N GLU A 3 9.81 4.13 -11.84
CA GLU A 3 8.70 3.28 -11.41
C GLU A 3 8.74 3.09 -9.89
N ALA A 4 8.06 3.97 -9.14
CA ALA A 4 7.82 3.73 -7.74
C ALA A 4 7.03 2.42 -7.59
N SER A 5 7.54 1.51 -6.77
CA SER A 5 6.92 0.20 -6.54
C SER A 5 5.52 0.30 -5.92
N CYS A 6 5.26 1.41 -5.23
CA CYS A 6 3.99 1.72 -4.56
C CYS A 6 3.58 3.17 -4.83
N TYR A 7 2.28 3.39 -5.00
CA TYR A 7 1.71 4.74 -5.01
C TYR A 7 0.50 4.83 -4.09
N LYS A 8 0.35 5.96 -3.42
CA LYS A 8 -0.72 6.23 -2.46
C LYS A 8 -1.55 7.44 -2.91
N VAL A 9 -2.86 7.21 -3.05
CA VAL A 9 -3.85 8.19 -3.52
C VAL A 9 -5.16 8.00 -2.75
N HIS A 10 -5.72 9.09 -2.25
CA HIS A 10 -6.98 9.13 -1.48
C HIS A 10 -7.01 8.14 -0.30
N GLY A 11 -5.90 8.02 0.43
CA GLY A 11 -5.81 7.07 1.55
C GLY A 11 -5.83 5.60 1.14
N ARG A 12 -5.63 5.29 -0.15
CA ARG A 12 -5.48 3.93 -0.67
C ARG A 12 -4.07 3.75 -1.22
N ILE A 13 -3.45 2.63 -0.91
CA ILE A 13 -2.14 2.25 -1.44
C ILE A 13 -2.33 1.18 -2.50
N TYR A 14 -1.72 1.42 -3.65
CA TYR A 14 -1.67 0.49 -4.76
C TYR A 14 -0.24 0.03 -4.95
N PHE A 15 -0.03 -1.28 -5.04
CA PHE A 15 1.30 -1.84 -5.23
C PHE A 15 1.24 -3.19 -5.94
N ARG A 16 2.32 -3.55 -6.63
CA ARG A 16 2.50 -4.90 -7.15
C ARG A 16 3.22 -5.74 -6.10
N GLN A 17 2.62 -6.85 -5.70
CA GLN A 17 3.17 -7.70 -4.63
C GLN A 17 4.60 -8.18 -4.91
N LYS A 18 4.96 -8.33 -6.19
CA LYS A 18 6.31 -8.71 -6.65
C LYS A 18 7.38 -7.63 -6.40
N ASP A 19 6.98 -6.36 -6.38
CA ASP A 19 7.90 -5.23 -6.31
C ASP A 19 8.11 -4.76 -4.86
N VAL A 20 7.22 -5.18 -3.94
CA VAL A 20 7.32 -4.88 -2.51
C VAL A 20 8.25 -5.88 -1.82
N PRO A 21 9.37 -5.42 -1.22
CA PRO A 21 10.27 -6.27 -0.45
C PRO A 21 9.60 -6.90 0.76
N SER A 22 10.02 -8.10 1.15
CA SER A 22 9.52 -8.73 2.38
C SER A 22 9.93 -7.94 3.63
N LYS A 23 9.17 -8.09 4.73
CA LYS A 23 9.47 -7.52 6.05
C LYS A 23 10.94 -7.70 6.46
N ASN A 24 11.47 -8.91 6.29
CA ASN A 24 12.84 -9.22 6.66
C ASN A 24 13.86 -8.45 5.81
N LYS A 25 13.57 -8.23 4.52
CA LYS A 25 14.43 -7.44 3.63
C LYS A 25 14.41 -5.97 4.05
N ILE A 26 13.25 -5.41 4.35
CA ILE A 26 13.11 -4.02 4.85
C ILE A 26 13.85 -3.83 6.17
N MET A 27 13.68 -4.74 7.13
CA MET A 27 14.40 -4.68 8.41
C MET A 27 15.92 -4.72 8.21
N LYS A 28 16.43 -5.56 7.30
CA LYS A 28 17.86 -5.59 6.95
C LYS A 28 18.33 -4.29 6.33
N THR A 29 17.58 -3.72 5.39
CA THR A 29 17.90 -2.44 4.74
C THR A 29 17.96 -1.29 5.75
N LEU A 30 17.07 -1.29 6.74
CA LEU A 30 17.03 -0.30 7.81
C LEU A 30 18.02 -0.58 8.96
N GLY A 31 18.78 -1.68 8.91
CA GLY A 31 19.73 -2.05 9.96
C GLY A 31 19.09 -2.51 11.27
N VAL A 32 17.81 -2.90 11.26
CA VAL A 32 17.04 -3.21 12.47
C VAL A 32 16.88 -4.71 12.70
N LYS A 33 17.11 -5.14 13.96
CA LYS A 33 16.92 -6.54 14.38
C LYS A 33 15.46 -6.84 14.70
N LYS A 34 14.92 -7.93 14.13
CA LYS A 34 13.50 -8.34 14.23
C LYS A 34 12.92 -8.41 15.65
N LYS A 35 13.68 -8.88 16.64
CA LYS A 35 13.20 -9.07 18.03
C LYS A 35 13.28 -7.82 18.91
N THR A 36 13.77 -6.70 18.38
CA THR A 36 13.89 -5.43 19.13
C THR A 36 12.59 -4.62 19.07
N PHE A 37 12.49 -3.58 19.90
CA PHE A 37 11.38 -2.63 19.85
C PHE A 37 11.24 -2.01 18.45
N ALA A 38 12.33 -1.46 17.90
CA ALA A 38 12.36 -0.92 16.55
C ALA A 38 11.94 -1.96 15.48
N GLY A 39 12.36 -3.22 15.64
CA GLY A 39 11.96 -4.31 14.73
C GLY A 39 10.46 -4.59 14.77
N LYS A 40 9.86 -4.58 15.97
CA LYS A 40 8.41 -4.70 16.13
C LYS A 40 7.67 -3.50 15.51
N MET A 41 8.19 -2.29 15.71
CA MET A 41 7.62 -1.07 15.10
C MET A 41 7.62 -1.14 13.57
N ILE A 42 8.75 -1.47 12.95
CA ILE A 42 8.84 -1.62 11.48
C ILE A 42 7.90 -2.72 10.98
N SER A 43 7.76 -3.84 11.71
CA SER A 43 6.80 -4.88 11.33
C SER A 43 5.37 -4.34 11.30
N ARG A 44 4.97 -3.55 12.31
CA ARG A 44 3.64 -2.96 12.39
C ARG A 44 3.39 -1.94 11.28
N VAL A 45 4.37 -1.07 11.01
CA VAL A 45 4.29 -0.11 9.90
C VAL A 45 4.14 -0.84 8.56
N TYR A 46 4.93 -1.90 8.35
CA TYR A 46 4.77 -2.74 7.16
C TYR A 46 3.39 -3.37 7.07
N ASP A 47 2.88 -3.90 8.19
CA ASP A 47 1.58 -4.55 8.23
C ASP A 47 0.44 -3.58 7.92
N TYR A 48 0.52 -2.36 8.45
CA TYR A 48 -0.44 -1.31 8.15
C TYR A 48 -0.55 -1.03 6.65
N TYR A 49 0.58 -0.95 5.95
CA TYR A 49 0.59 -0.62 4.52
C TYR A 49 0.31 -1.81 3.58
N PHE A 50 0.79 -3.01 3.91
CA PHE A 50 0.77 -4.13 2.96
C PHE A 50 -0.04 -5.34 3.44
N GLN A 51 -0.26 -5.51 4.74
CA GLN A 51 -0.98 -6.68 5.24
C GLN A 51 -2.49 -6.56 5.02
N GLY A 52 -3.10 -7.63 4.52
CA GLY A 52 -4.53 -7.65 4.22
C GLY A 52 -4.90 -6.76 3.04
N ALA A 53 -3.97 -6.50 2.12
CA ALA A 53 -4.28 -5.88 0.84
C ALA A 53 -5.11 -6.82 -0.03
N ILE A 54 -6.07 -6.25 -0.76
CA ILE A 54 -6.94 -6.94 -1.69
C ILE A 54 -6.23 -6.99 -3.04
N ASN A 55 -5.91 -8.20 -3.51
CA ASN A 55 -5.43 -8.36 -4.88
C ASN A 55 -6.64 -8.42 -5.83
N PHE A 56 -6.76 -7.47 -6.76
CA PHE A 56 -7.94 -7.33 -7.60
C PHE A 56 -8.27 -8.59 -8.40
N ARG A 57 -7.26 -9.24 -9.00
CA ARG A 57 -7.48 -10.47 -9.78
C ARG A 57 -7.94 -11.62 -8.90
N ARG A 58 -7.36 -11.76 -7.71
CA ARG A 58 -7.72 -12.83 -6.77
C ARG A 58 -9.12 -12.63 -6.22
N GLU A 59 -9.46 -11.40 -5.83
CA GLU A 59 -10.78 -11.04 -5.31
C GLU A 59 -11.87 -11.23 -6.37
N TYR A 60 -11.62 -10.72 -7.58
CA TYR A 60 -12.50 -10.91 -8.72
C TYR A 60 -12.78 -12.38 -9.01
N ARG A 61 -11.72 -13.20 -9.12
CA ARG A 61 -11.87 -14.63 -9.43
C ARG A 61 -12.63 -15.39 -8.35
N LYS A 62 -12.51 -14.97 -7.08
CA LYS A 62 -13.09 -15.68 -5.95
C LYS A 62 -14.56 -15.32 -5.73
N TYR A 63 -14.91 -14.04 -5.86
CA TYR A 63 -16.22 -13.54 -5.46
C TYR A 63 -17.03 -12.94 -6.62
N TYR A 64 -16.39 -12.17 -7.49
CA TYR A 64 -17.09 -11.27 -8.41
C TYR A 64 -17.13 -11.72 -9.88
N ARG A 65 -16.59 -12.90 -10.20
CA ARG A 65 -16.54 -13.45 -11.56
C ARG A 65 -17.92 -13.62 -12.20
N LYS A 66 -18.98 -13.75 -11.41
CA LYS A 66 -20.37 -13.87 -11.89
C LYS A 66 -21.06 -12.52 -12.08
N GLU A 67 -20.57 -11.47 -11.43
CA GLU A 67 -21.20 -10.15 -11.41
C GLU A 67 -20.62 -9.22 -12.48
N PHE A 68 -19.30 -9.32 -12.74
CA PHE A 68 -18.63 -8.49 -13.73
C PHE A 68 -18.01 -9.34 -14.84
N CYS A 69 -18.01 -8.83 -16.07
CA CYS A 69 -17.45 -9.54 -17.23
C CYS A 69 -15.91 -9.53 -17.27
N SER A 70 -15.27 -8.56 -16.60
CA SER A 70 -13.82 -8.40 -16.57
C SER A 70 -13.34 -7.84 -15.23
N VAL A 71 -12.04 -8.03 -14.96
CA VAL A 71 -11.38 -7.43 -13.78
C VAL A 71 -11.43 -5.91 -13.86
N GLU A 72 -11.33 -5.34 -15.06
CA GLU A 72 -11.38 -3.89 -15.29
C GLU A 72 -12.72 -3.29 -14.85
N LYS A 73 -13.84 -3.87 -15.31
CA LYS A 73 -15.18 -3.45 -14.90
C LYS A 73 -15.39 -3.60 -13.40
N PHE A 74 -14.89 -4.69 -12.82
CA PHE A 74 -14.90 -4.86 -11.37
C PHE A 74 -14.14 -3.74 -10.66
N ILE A 75 -12.94 -3.38 -11.11
CA ILE A 75 -12.16 -2.30 -10.49
C ILE A 75 -12.88 -0.94 -10.67
N GLU A 76 -13.38 -0.67 -11.86
CA GLU A 76 -14.07 0.56 -12.21
C GLU A 76 -15.35 0.75 -11.40
N GLU A 77 -16.27 -0.20 -11.46
CA GLU A 77 -17.60 -0.08 -10.86
C GLU A 77 -17.59 -0.32 -9.33
N HIS A 78 -16.82 -1.31 -8.85
CA HIS A 78 -16.83 -1.67 -7.42
C HIS A 78 -15.99 -0.70 -6.57
N PHE A 79 -14.88 -0.18 -7.11
CA PHE A 79 -14.00 0.72 -6.37
C PHE A 79 -14.10 2.19 -6.81
N ASN A 80 -14.93 2.48 -7.83
CA ASN A 80 -15.13 3.80 -8.42
C ASN A 80 -13.80 4.43 -8.90
N ILE A 81 -13.02 3.65 -9.67
CA ILE A 81 -11.73 4.08 -10.22
C ILE A 81 -11.89 4.33 -11.72
N GLU A 82 -11.34 5.44 -12.21
CA GLU A 82 -11.39 5.80 -13.64
C GLU A 82 -10.89 4.66 -14.55
N CYS A 83 -11.58 4.45 -15.67
CA CYS A 83 -11.38 3.31 -16.58
C CYS A 83 -9.91 3.11 -17.01
N ASP A 84 -9.19 4.18 -17.34
CA ASP A 84 -7.78 4.11 -17.74
C ASP A 84 -6.87 3.63 -16.62
N ASN A 85 -7.16 4.02 -15.38
CA ASN A 85 -6.44 3.54 -14.20
C ASN A 85 -6.85 2.11 -13.84
N ALA A 86 -8.13 1.76 -14.00
CA ALA A 86 -8.61 0.40 -13.79
C ALA A 86 -7.95 -0.62 -14.72
N LYS A 87 -7.75 -0.28 -16.00
CA LYS A 87 -7.00 -1.09 -16.97
C LYS A 87 -5.56 -1.33 -16.52
N LYS A 88 -4.83 -0.27 -16.18
CA LYS A 88 -3.45 -0.37 -15.68
C LYS A 88 -3.34 -1.26 -14.44
N LEU A 89 -4.28 -1.11 -13.49
CA LEU A 89 -4.34 -1.91 -12.27
C LEU A 89 -4.61 -3.40 -12.57
N ALA A 90 -5.53 -3.69 -13.48
CA ALA A 90 -5.90 -5.05 -13.89
C ALA A 90 -4.76 -5.76 -14.64
N GLU A 91 -4.09 -5.07 -15.55
CA GLU A 91 -2.93 -5.57 -16.31
C GLU A 91 -1.74 -5.84 -15.39
N GLY A 92 -1.40 -4.87 -14.54
CA GLY A 92 -0.25 -4.94 -13.65
C GLY A 92 -0.40 -5.88 -12.45
N ASN A 93 -1.56 -6.52 -12.28
CA ASN A 93 -1.89 -7.40 -11.14
C ASN A 93 -1.64 -6.71 -9.79
N TYR A 94 -2.14 -5.48 -9.68
CA TYR A 94 -2.00 -4.67 -8.48
C TYR A 94 -2.84 -5.21 -7.32
N SER A 95 -2.37 -4.90 -6.12
CA SER A 95 -3.11 -5.03 -4.88
C SER A 95 -3.43 -3.64 -4.34
N MET A 96 -4.58 -3.51 -3.69
CA MET A 96 -5.02 -2.29 -3.04
C MET A 96 -5.17 -2.53 -1.54
N LYS A 97 -4.63 -1.61 -0.74
CA LYS A 97 -4.93 -1.53 0.69
C LYS A 97 -5.58 -0.19 1.00
N GLU A 98 -6.71 -0.24 1.69
CA GLU A 98 -7.27 0.96 2.29
C GLU A 98 -6.49 1.27 3.58
N CYS A 99 -5.83 2.41 3.59
CA CYS A 99 -5.09 2.95 4.72
C CYS A 99 -5.94 4.05 5.37
N SER A 100 -7.10 3.66 5.90
CA SER A 100 -7.97 4.60 6.60
C SER A 100 -7.35 5.02 7.95
N ARG A 101 -7.58 6.27 8.34
CA ARG A 101 -7.19 6.80 9.67
C ARG A 101 -7.90 6.08 10.82
N ARG A 102 -9.09 5.51 10.58
CA ARG A 102 -9.83 4.75 11.61
C ARG A 102 -9.12 3.45 12.01
N SER A 103 -8.19 2.98 11.19
CA SER A 103 -7.47 1.72 11.39
C SER A 103 -5.98 1.91 11.70
N ILE A 104 -5.48 3.15 11.79
CA ILE A 104 -4.07 3.40 12.08
C ILE A 104 -3.82 3.32 13.58
N GLU A 105 -2.83 2.52 13.98
CA GLU A 105 -2.32 2.60 15.35
C GLU A 105 -1.68 3.98 15.55
N ARG A 106 -1.98 4.69 16.66
CA ARG A 106 -1.41 6.02 16.97
C ARG A 106 0.11 6.06 16.81
N ASN A 107 0.79 4.98 17.18
CA ASN A 107 2.24 4.84 17.06
C ASN A 107 2.74 4.89 15.60
N ILE A 108 1.96 4.39 14.65
CA ILE A 108 2.26 4.43 13.22
C ILE A 108 1.94 5.82 12.66
N GLU A 109 0.84 6.42 13.12
CA GLU A 109 0.51 7.80 12.75
C GLU A 109 1.61 8.78 13.17
N THR A 110 2.12 8.67 14.40
CA THR A 110 3.23 9.51 14.89
C THR A 110 4.50 9.34 14.03
N LEU A 111 4.83 8.11 13.62
CA LEU A 111 6.00 7.83 12.78
C LEU A 111 5.88 8.40 11.37
N ASN A 112 4.65 8.57 10.85
CA ASN A 112 4.45 9.16 9.54
C ASN A 112 4.78 10.67 9.49
N TYR A 113 4.87 11.34 10.64
CA TYR A 113 5.32 12.74 10.73
C TYR A 113 6.85 12.87 10.75
N ASP A 114 7.60 11.79 10.96
CA ASP A 114 9.06 11.81 10.92
C ASP A 114 9.53 11.66 9.46
N GLU A 115 9.96 12.77 8.85
CA GLU A 115 10.43 12.79 7.46
C GLU A 115 11.64 11.88 7.22
N CYS A 116 12.56 11.81 8.18
CA CYS A 116 13.74 10.94 8.08
C CYS A 116 13.32 9.48 8.02
N PHE A 117 12.38 9.08 8.88
CA PHE A 117 11.79 7.74 8.86
C PHE A 117 11.00 7.49 7.57
N LYS A 118 10.14 8.42 7.15
CA LYS A 118 9.32 8.30 5.92
C LYS A 118 10.22 8.07 4.71
N ASN A 119 11.28 8.86 4.57
CA ASN A 119 12.23 8.76 3.45
C ASN A 119 13.03 7.44 3.51
N ALA A 120 13.50 7.04 4.69
CA ALA A 120 14.22 5.78 4.86
C ALA A 120 13.33 4.57 4.56
N PHE A 121 12.08 4.58 5.05
CA PHE A 121 11.11 3.52 4.81
C PHE A 121 10.70 3.46 3.35
N SER A 122 10.35 4.60 2.72
CA SER A 122 10.02 4.70 1.29
C SER A 122 11.15 4.13 0.42
N LYS A 123 12.40 4.51 0.70
CA LYS A 123 13.57 3.94 0.01
C LYS A 123 13.69 2.42 0.23
N ALA A 124 13.42 1.94 1.45
CA ALA A 124 13.51 0.51 1.78
C ALA A 124 12.42 -0.34 1.09
N VAL A 125 11.24 0.22 0.78
CA VAL A 125 10.18 -0.47 0.01
C VAL A 125 10.36 -0.37 -1.51
N GLY A 126 11.38 0.33 -1.99
CA GLY A 126 11.64 0.51 -3.44
C GLY A 126 10.98 1.75 -4.04
N GLY A 127 10.67 2.75 -3.21
CA GLY A 127 9.96 3.96 -3.60
C GLY A 127 8.46 3.85 -3.32
N LEU A 128 7.96 4.80 -2.55
CA LEU A 128 6.55 5.04 -2.32
C LEU A 128 6.27 6.49 -2.72
N GLU A 129 5.50 6.67 -3.79
CA GLU A 129 4.97 7.97 -4.19
C GLU A 129 3.68 8.24 -3.42
N ASP A 130 3.68 9.31 -2.63
CA ASP A 130 2.55 9.73 -1.81
C ASP A 130 1.97 10.99 -2.44
N GLU A 131 0.92 10.85 -3.24
CA GLU A 131 0.23 11.98 -3.87
C GLU A 131 -0.76 12.64 -2.90
N ASP A 132 -1.05 11.98 -1.76
CA ASP A 132 -1.75 12.59 -0.65
C ASP A 132 -0.80 13.64 0.00
N GLN A 133 -0.72 14.83 -0.58
CA GLN A 133 -0.02 16.01 -0.01
C GLN A 133 -0.62 16.48 1.32
N ASP A 134 -1.69 15.84 1.79
CA ASP A 134 -2.46 16.21 2.95
C ASP A 134 -1.80 15.76 4.26
N GLY A 135 -0.69 16.42 4.57
CA GLY A 135 -0.29 16.69 5.94
C GLY A 135 -1.36 17.53 6.64
N VAL A 136 -1.92 16.98 7.73
CA VAL A 136 -2.88 17.60 8.66
C VAL A 136 -4.29 17.84 8.11
N TYR A 137 -5.27 17.05 8.56
CA TYR A 137 -6.67 17.46 8.56
C TYR A 137 -7.32 17.14 9.91
N TYR A 138 -7.64 18.21 10.64
CA TYR A 138 -8.68 18.22 11.64
C TYR A 138 -10.04 18.12 10.92
N LYS A 139 -10.85 17.13 11.30
CA LYS A 139 -12.31 17.24 11.38
C LYS A 139 -12.79 16.42 12.57
#